data_AF-A0A496TTF5-F1
#
_entry.id   AF-A0A496TTF5-F1
#
_cell.length_a   1.000
_cell.length_b   1.000
_cell.length_c   1.000
_cell.angle_alpha   90.00
_cell.angle_beta   90.00
_cell.angle_gamma   90.00
#
_symmetry.space_group_name_H-M   'P 1'
#
loop_
_entity.id
_entity.type
_entity.pdbx_description
1 polymer ?
#
loop_
_entity_poly.entity_id
_entity_poly.type
_entity_poly.pdbx_seq_one_letter_code
_entity_poly.pdbx_strand_id
1 'polypeptide(L)'
;MNKDKNNRFTKKQIEFIEYLVGNGNGTTKKAVARDIGVSVRMINNWLKDELIMNEVYCRAMMKISKELPKVLDALIENAKKGNVQAIKLILDQAQKKKTRIDITNNLTTEDALKILRENEKK
;
A
#
# COMPACT_ATOMS: atom_id res chain seq x y z
N MET A 1 -3.88 -5.33 -34.78
CA MET A 1 -4.01 -5.68 -33.35
C MET A 1 -3.74 -4.42 -32.54
N ASN A 2 -4.79 -3.80 -32.01
CA ASN A 2 -4.71 -2.50 -31.33
C ASN A 2 -4.22 -2.71 -29.88
N LYS A 3 -3.02 -2.22 -29.54
CA LYS A 3 -2.35 -2.46 -28.23
C LYS A 3 -2.79 -1.51 -27.12
N ASP A 4 -3.82 -0.68 -27.33
CA ASP A 4 -4.12 0.42 -26.42
C ASP A 4 -5.37 0.21 -25.54
N LYS A 5 -5.89 -1.02 -25.42
CA LYS A 5 -7.03 -1.33 -24.54
C LYS A 5 -6.67 -1.44 -23.04
N ASN A 6 -5.40 -1.28 -22.66
CA ASN A 6 -4.94 -1.57 -21.29
C ASN A 6 -4.40 -0.37 -20.49
N ASN A 7 -4.36 0.85 -21.04
CA ASN A 7 -3.74 1.96 -20.30
C ASN A 7 -4.77 2.90 -19.67
N ARG A 8 -5.19 2.57 -18.45
CA ARG A 8 -6.09 3.38 -17.61
C ARG A 8 -5.57 4.81 -17.37
N PHE A 9 -4.27 5.04 -17.52
CA PHE A 9 -3.62 6.32 -17.26
C PHE A 9 -2.81 6.80 -18.47
N THR A 10 -2.79 8.12 -18.70
CA THR A 10 -1.92 8.73 -19.72
C THR A 10 -0.45 8.61 -19.34
N LYS A 11 0.45 8.71 -20.33
CA LYS A 11 1.91 8.68 -20.08
C LYS A 11 2.35 9.66 -19.00
N LYS A 12 1.81 10.89 -19.00
CA LYS A 12 2.14 11.92 -18.01
C LYS A 12 1.59 11.61 -16.61
N GLN A 13 0.43 10.94 -16.52
CA GLN A 13 -0.09 10.46 -15.24
C GLN A 13 0.77 9.31 -14.69
N ILE A 14 1.28 8.41 -15.55
CA ILE A 14 2.21 7.35 -15.13
C ILE A 14 3.52 7.96 -14.63
N GLU A 15 4.10 8.91 -15.36
CA GLU A 15 5.30 9.64 -14.92
C GLU A 15 5.07 10.31 -13.55
N PHE A 16 3.89 10.90 -13.33
CA PHE A 16 3.49 11.46 -12.04
C PHE A 16 3.35 10.41 -10.93
N ILE A 17 2.70 9.29 -11.21
CA ILE A 17 2.55 8.18 -10.27
C ILE A 17 3.93 7.65 -9.85
N GLU A 18 4.80 7.38 -10.82
CA GLU A 18 6.15 6.86 -10.58
C GLU A 18 7.00 7.86 -9.80
N TYR A 19 6.88 9.15 -10.12
CA TYR A 19 7.54 10.22 -9.37
C TYR A 19 7.17 10.18 -7.89
N LEU A 20 5.87 10.08 -7.57
CA LEU A 20 5.40 10.04 -6.18
C LEU A 20 5.85 8.77 -5.44
N VAL A 21 5.87 7.62 -6.11
CA VAL A 21 6.35 6.35 -5.53
C VAL A 21 7.88 6.37 -5.31
N GLY A 22 8.61 7.10 -6.15
CA GLY A 22 10.07 7.20 -6.12
C GLY A 22 10.62 8.22 -5.11
N ASN A 23 10.07 9.43 -5.10
CA ASN A 23 10.74 10.59 -4.50
C ASN A 23 10.22 11.00 -3.11
N GLY A 24 9.16 10.34 -2.60
CA GLY A 24 8.62 10.61 -1.27
C GLY A 24 8.05 12.03 -1.09
N ASN A 25 7.60 12.33 0.14
CA ASN A 25 6.77 13.51 0.46
C ASN A 25 7.52 14.86 0.49
N GLY A 26 8.81 14.90 0.10
CA GLY A 26 9.67 16.08 0.24
C GLY A 26 9.60 17.09 -0.92
N THR A 27 8.92 16.77 -2.02
CA THR A 27 8.95 17.58 -3.23
C THR A 27 7.78 18.56 -3.33
N THR A 28 8.07 19.83 -3.60
CA THR A 28 7.03 20.84 -3.83
C THR A 28 6.26 20.55 -5.12
N LYS A 29 4.96 20.87 -5.17
CA LYS A 29 4.12 20.71 -6.39
C LYS A 29 4.71 21.39 -7.63
N LYS A 30 5.46 22.47 -7.43
CA LYS A 30 6.18 23.21 -8.49
C LYS A 30 7.36 22.41 -9.06
N ALA A 31 8.10 21.68 -8.21
CA ALA A 31 9.18 20.81 -8.65
C ALA A 31 8.61 19.64 -9.46
N VAL A 32 7.59 18.96 -8.93
CA VAL A 32 6.91 17.84 -9.61
C VAL A 32 6.40 18.26 -11.00
N ALA A 33 5.73 19.41 -11.08
CA ALA A 33 5.22 19.96 -12.34
C ALA A 33 6.34 20.23 -13.36
N ARG A 34 7.48 20.77 -12.90
CA ARG A 34 8.65 21.05 -13.75
C ARG A 34 9.28 19.76 -14.27
N ASP A 35 9.50 18.79 -13.39
CA ASP A 35 10.20 17.54 -13.71
C ASP A 35 9.40 16.69 -14.72
N ILE A 36 8.08 16.69 -14.59
CA ILE A 36 7.17 15.95 -15.49
C ILE A 36 6.80 16.78 -16.73
N GLY A 37 6.98 18.10 -16.70
CA GLY A 37 6.63 19.00 -17.79
C GLY A 37 5.12 19.22 -17.93
N VAL A 38 4.42 19.47 -16.81
CA VAL A 38 2.97 19.74 -16.76
C VAL A 38 2.68 20.98 -15.93
N SER A 39 1.47 21.53 -16.03
CA SER A 39 1.10 22.68 -15.19
C SER A 39 0.88 22.27 -13.73
N VAL A 40 1.16 23.19 -12.80
CA VAL A 40 0.87 22.97 -11.36
C VAL A 40 -0.63 22.74 -11.12
N ARG A 41 -1.50 23.34 -11.94
CA ARG A 41 -2.94 23.09 -11.90
C ARG A 41 -3.29 21.62 -12.20
N MET A 42 -2.62 21.03 -13.17
CA MET A 42 -2.79 19.62 -13.54
C MET A 42 -2.35 18.69 -12.41
N ILE A 43 -1.21 18.97 -11.78
CA ILE A 43 -0.77 18.27 -10.56
C ILE A 43 -1.82 18.38 -9.43
N ASN A 44 -2.37 19.58 -9.20
CA ASN A 44 -3.41 19.76 -8.19
C ASN A 44 -4.69 18.97 -8.48
N ASN A 45 -5.04 18.80 -9.75
CA ASN A 45 -6.19 17.99 -10.14
C ASN A 45 -5.91 16.51 -9.93
N TRP A 46 -4.73 16.01 -10.32
CA TRP A 46 -4.35 14.61 -10.14
C TRP A 46 -4.19 14.19 -8.67
N LEU A 47 -3.74 15.10 -7.80
CA LEU A 47 -3.72 14.85 -6.35
C LEU A 47 -5.11 14.69 -5.73
N LYS A 48 -6.16 15.17 -6.40
CA LYS A 48 -7.55 15.02 -5.99
C LYS A 48 -8.25 13.87 -6.71
N ASP A 49 -7.60 13.27 -7.71
CA ASP A 49 -8.15 12.17 -8.49
C ASP A 49 -7.94 10.87 -7.71
N GLU A 50 -9.03 10.29 -7.23
CA GLU A 50 -9.02 9.06 -6.45
C GLU A 50 -8.41 7.89 -7.21
N LEU A 51 -8.60 7.81 -8.54
CA LEU A 51 -8.06 6.70 -9.33
C LEU A 51 -6.54 6.77 -9.40
N ILE A 52 -6.00 7.97 -9.59
CA ILE A 52 -4.55 8.19 -9.62
C ILE A 52 -3.94 7.93 -8.25
N MET A 53 -4.54 8.47 -7.19
CA MET A 53 -3.99 8.31 -5.84
C MET A 53 -4.09 6.86 -5.33
N ASN A 54 -5.14 6.13 -5.71
CA ASN A 54 -5.22 4.69 -5.44
C ASN A 54 -4.11 3.91 -6.16
N GLU A 55 -3.79 4.26 -7.40
CA GLU A 55 -2.68 3.64 -8.13
C GLU A 55 -1.32 3.94 -7.47
N VAL A 56 -1.10 5.19 -7.03
CA VAL A 56 0.09 5.57 -6.24
C VAL A 56 0.20 4.70 -4.99
N TYR A 57 -0.90 4.55 -4.24
CA TYR A 57 -0.93 3.72 -3.05
C TYR A 57 -0.62 2.26 -3.36
N CYS A 58 -1.26 1.66 -4.36
CA CYS A 58 -1.02 0.27 -4.76
C CYS A 58 0.45 0.02 -5.11
N ARG A 59 1.07 0.88 -5.93
CA ARG A 59 2.47 0.75 -6.32
C ARG A 59 3.43 0.98 -5.15
N ALA A 60 3.14 1.95 -4.28
CA ALA A 60 3.90 2.17 -3.06
C ALA A 60 3.85 0.93 -2.14
N MET A 61 2.66 0.34 -1.98
CA MET A 61 2.49 -0.87 -1.19
C MET A 61 3.23 -2.06 -1.79
N MET A 62 3.21 -2.25 -3.11
CA MET A 62 4.01 -3.29 -3.76
C MET A 62 5.51 -3.13 -3.51
N LYS A 63 6.02 -1.88 -3.52
CA LYS A 63 7.42 -1.58 -3.19
C LYS A 63 7.72 -1.92 -1.74
N ILE A 64 6.84 -1.54 -0.80
CA ILE A 64 6.96 -1.88 0.62
C ILE A 64 6.94 -3.39 0.82
N SER A 65 6.03 -4.12 0.16
CA SER A 65 5.91 -5.58 0.26
C SER A 65 7.20 -6.30 -0.17
N LYS A 66 7.94 -5.76 -1.14
CA LYS A 66 9.24 -6.32 -1.56
C LYS A 66 10.34 -6.14 -0.52
N GLU A 67 10.31 -5.06 0.26
CA GLU A 67 11.29 -4.81 1.32
C GLU A 67 10.92 -5.46 2.65
N LEU A 68 9.64 -5.83 2.83
CA LEU A 68 9.13 -6.38 4.07
C LEU A 68 9.91 -7.60 4.59
N PRO A 69 10.31 -8.61 3.78
CA PRO A 69 11.12 -9.73 4.26
C PRO A 69 12.43 -9.28 4.91
N LYS A 70 13.16 -8.36 4.26
CA LYS A 70 14.42 -7.84 4.81
C LYS A 70 14.22 -7.07 6.11
N VAL A 71 13.12 -6.32 6.21
CA VAL A 71 12.75 -5.61 7.45
C VAL A 71 12.48 -6.60 8.58
N LEU A 72 11.79 -7.71 8.29
CA LEU A 72 11.53 -8.77 9.26
C LEU A 72 12.81 -9.48 9.68
N ASP A 73 13.73 -9.76 8.75
CA ASP A 73 15.04 -10.34 9.08
C ASP A 73 15.84 -9.42 10.01
N ALA A 74 15.90 -8.12 9.71
CA ALA A 74 16.55 -7.14 10.57
C ALA A 74 15.88 -7.04 11.95
N LEU A 75 14.55 -7.17 12.02
CA LEU A 75 13.80 -7.18 13.27
C LEU A 75 14.15 -8.41 14.12
N ILE A 76 14.26 -9.58 13.51
CA ILE A 76 14.68 -10.83 14.17
C ILE A 76 16.09 -10.70 14.73
N GLU A 77 17.05 -10.19 13.95
CA GLU A 77 18.43 -10.01 14.40
C GLU A 77 18.53 -9.01 15.56
N ASN A 78 17.75 -7.92 15.54
CA ASN A 78 17.68 -6.99 16.66
C ASN A 78 17.07 -7.63 17.90
N ALA A 79 16.04 -8.47 17.74
CA ALA A 79 15.44 -9.20 18.85
C ALA A 79 16.44 -10.18 19.49
N LYS A 80 17.22 -10.92 18.69
CA LYS A 80 18.29 -11.81 19.18
C LYS A 80 19.37 -11.08 19.98
N LYS A 81 19.62 -9.81 19.66
CA LYS A 81 20.56 -8.94 20.39
C LYS A 81 19.98 -8.36 21.70
N GLY A 82 18.76 -8.74 22.08
CA GLY A 82 18.12 -8.28 23.31
C GLY A 82 17.36 -6.96 23.17
N ASN A 83 17.08 -6.49 21.95
CA ASN A 83 16.22 -5.32 21.77
C ASN A 83 14.78 -5.65 22.16
N VAL A 84 14.36 -5.20 23.34
CA VAL A 84 13.04 -5.46 23.93
C VAL A 84 11.89 -4.99 23.03
N GLN A 85 12.08 -3.89 22.28
CA GLN A 85 11.04 -3.40 21.37
C GLN A 85 10.87 -4.32 20.16
N ALA A 86 11.98 -4.83 19.61
CA ALA A 86 11.92 -5.80 18.51
C ALA A 86 11.26 -7.11 18.95
N ILE A 87 11.59 -7.59 20.16
CA ILE A 87 10.96 -8.76 20.77
C ILE A 87 9.46 -8.53 20.94
N LYS A 88 9.05 -7.40 21.51
CA LYS A 88 7.64 -7.04 21.69
C LYS A 88 6.89 -7.05 20.36
N LEU A 89 7.43 -6.43 19.32
CA LEU A 89 6.81 -6.39 17.99
C LEU A 89 6.62 -7.80 17.40
N ILE A 90 7.60 -8.69 17.53
CA ILE A 90 7.49 -10.07 17.06
C ILE A 90 6.39 -10.83 17.83
N LEU A 91 6.35 -10.68 19.15
CA LEU A 91 5.33 -11.32 19.99
C LEU A 91 3.92 -10.82 19.66
N ASP A 92 3.74 -9.51 19.49
CA ASP A 92 2.46 -8.91 19.10
C ASP A 92 1.96 -9.45 17.75
N GLN A 93 2.86 -9.66 16.79
CA GLN A 93 2.51 -10.27 15.49
C GLN A 93 2.09 -11.74 15.63
N ALA A 94 2.81 -12.52 16.45
CA ALA A 94 2.47 -13.91 16.72
C ALA A 94 1.09 -14.05 17.40
N GLN A 95 0.79 -13.18 18.37
CA GLN A 95 -0.51 -13.13 19.04
C GLN A 95 -1.64 -12.78 18.07
N LYS A 96 -1.47 -11.75 17.23
CA LYS A 96 -2.48 -11.39 16.21
C LYS A 96 -2.80 -12.55 15.28
N LYS A 97 -1.79 -13.35 14.89
CA LYS A 97 -2.00 -14.55 14.07
C LYS A 97 -2.81 -15.61 14.81
N LYS A 98 -2.49 -15.87 16.09
CA LYS A 98 -3.24 -16.82 16.92
C LYS A 98 -4.71 -16.40 17.07
N THR A 99 -4.99 -15.15 17.42
CA THR A 99 -6.35 -14.63 17.55
C THR A 99 -7.16 -14.76 16.25
N ARG A 100 -6.55 -14.53 15.09
CA ARG A 100 -7.22 -14.73 13.80
C ARG A 100 -7.64 -16.19 13.59
N ILE A 101 -6.78 -17.15 13.91
CA ILE A 101 -7.06 -18.58 13.78
C ILE A 101 -8.19 -19.00 14.73
N ASP A 102 -8.16 -18.53 15.99
CA ASP A 102 -9.19 -18.85 16.98
C ASP A 102 -10.58 -18.35 16.54
N ILE A 103 -10.65 -17.16 15.94
CA ILE A 103 -11.90 -16.62 15.36
C ILE A 103 -12.37 -17.50 14.19
N THR A 104 -11.47 -17.88 13.27
CA THR A 104 -11.83 -18.71 12.12
C THR A 104 -12.35 -20.08 12.52
N ASN A 105 -11.75 -20.71 13.54
CA ASN A 105 -12.18 -22.03 14.02
C ASN A 105 -13.54 -21.98 14.74
N ASN A 106 -13.88 -20.85 15.37
CA ASN A 106 -15.13 -20.67 16.10
C ASN A 106 -16.26 -20.06 15.25
N LEU A 107 -16.01 -19.78 13.97
CA LEU A 107 -16.98 -19.17 13.09
C LEU A 107 -17.99 -20.21 12.61
N THR A 108 -19.26 -20.02 12.96
CA THR A 108 -20.34 -20.87 12.43
C THR A 108 -20.62 -20.52 10.97
N THR A 109 -21.26 -21.45 10.24
CA THR A 109 -21.70 -21.20 8.87
C THR A 109 -22.66 -20.01 8.76
N GLU A 110 -23.50 -19.77 9.77
CA GLU A 110 -24.39 -18.61 9.82
C GLU A 110 -23.63 -17.28 9.99
N ASP A 111 -22.61 -17.27 10.84
CA ASP A 111 -21.75 -16.09 11.03
C ASP A 111 -20.97 -15.73 9.76
N ALA A 112 -20.47 -16.74 9.04
CA ALA A 112 -19.77 -16.55 7.77
C ALA A 112 -20.72 -16.00 6.69
N LEU A 113 -21.95 -16.52 6.62
CA LEU A 113 -22.97 -16.05 5.68
C LEU A 113 -23.41 -14.61 5.96
N LYS A 114 -23.46 -14.20 7.23
CA LYS A 114 -23.77 -12.82 7.62
C LYS A 114 -22.67 -11.85 7.17
N ILE A 115 -21.40 -12.19 7.40
CA ILE A 115 -20.25 -11.38 6.97
C ILE A 115 -20.21 -11.23 5.44
N LEU A 116 -20.49 -12.29 4.70
CA LEU A 116 -20.53 -12.24 3.23
C LEU A 116 -21.67 -11.32 2.73
N ARG A 117 -22.87 -11.43 3.31
CA ARG A 117 -24.02 -10.57 2.96
C ARG A 117 -23.81 -9.09 3.32
N GLU A 118 -23.03 -8.79 4.35
CA GLU A 118 -22.69 -7.41 4.72
C GLU A 118 -21.65 -6.78 3.78
N ASN A 119 -20.77 -7.59 3.20
CA ASN A 119 -19.77 -7.13 2.23
C ASN A 119 -20.33 -6.96 0.81
N GLU A 120 -21.40 -7.67 0.44
CA GLU A 120 -22.12 -7.49 -0.84
C GLU A 120 -23.02 -6.24 -0.89
N LYS A 121 -23.28 -5.60 0.26
CA LYS A 121 -24.11 -4.40 0.38
C LYS A 121 -23.30 -3.09 0.39
N LYS A 122 -21.97 -3.16 0.28
CA LYS A 122 -21.06 -2.02 0.16
C LYS A 122 -20.50 -1.95 -1.26
#